data_AF-A0A2E5HBX4-F1
#
_entry.id   AF-A0A2E5HBX4-F1
#
_cell.length_a   1.000
_cell.length_b   1.000
_cell.length_c   1.000
_cell.angle_alpha   90.00
_cell.angle_beta   90.00
_cell.angle_gamma   90.00
#
_symmetry.space_group_name_H-M   'P 1'
#
loop_
_entity.id
_entity.type
_entity.pdbx_description
1 polymer ?
#
loop_
_entity_poly.entity_id
_entity_poly.type
_entity_poly.pdbx_seq_one_letter_code
_entity_poly.pdbx_strand_id
1 'polypeptide(L)'
;MTSDITTQNTDGESSIYQSQNSFEFAQRQAKSLCESNLVPTDYRGQKGLPNCLVALEMSKRMNLSPLTVMQNLNIIHGTPSWSAQFISSQILGCGRFTNFDYIVSGQGETLEVQCVAKRVEDQKIVKGTPVSMRMAKLEGWTRNSKYQSMPELMLRNRAATFFGRQYIPDLLLGVQTSEEVVDIQPLNVTPETDKESLNDHGM
;
A
#
# COMPACT_ATOMS: atom_id res chain seq x y z
N MET A 1 -30.96 -25.36 -38.45
CA MET A 1 -29.62 -25.46 -37.84
C MET A 1 -29.34 -24.13 -37.15
N THR A 2 -29.76 -24.04 -35.89
CA THR A 2 -29.51 -22.91 -35.00
C THR A 2 -28.04 -22.94 -34.60
N SER A 3 -27.29 -21.92 -34.98
CA SER A 3 -25.90 -21.75 -34.53
C SER A 3 -25.93 -21.00 -33.21
N ASP A 4 -25.76 -21.72 -32.11
CA ASP A 4 -25.53 -21.12 -30.80
C ASP A 4 -24.17 -20.43 -30.82
N ILE A 5 -24.19 -19.09 -30.91
CA ILE A 5 -23.02 -18.27 -30.64
C ILE A 5 -22.73 -18.43 -29.16
N THR A 6 -21.75 -19.28 -28.85
CA THR A 6 -21.15 -19.32 -27.52
C THR A 6 -20.52 -17.97 -27.26
N THR A 7 -21.21 -17.12 -26.49
CA THR A 7 -20.66 -15.88 -25.93
C THR A 7 -19.48 -16.28 -25.08
N GLN A 8 -18.27 -16.13 -25.61
CA GLN A 8 -17.08 -16.18 -24.77
C GLN A 8 -17.16 -14.97 -23.85
N ASN A 9 -17.43 -15.20 -22.57
CA ASN A 9 -17.36 -14.18 -21.54
C ASN A 9 -15.93 -13.63 -21.49
N THR A 10 -15.74 -12.44 -22.05
CA THR A 10 -14.63 -11.54 -21.74
C THR A 10 -14.88 -10.92 -20.36
N ASP A 11 -14.90 -11.76 -19.31
CA ASP A 11 -15.17 -11.33 -17.93
C ASP A 11 -13.93 -10.74 -17.23
N GLY A 12 -12.78 -10.76 -17.90
CA GLY A 12 -11.62 -9.95 -17.52
C GLY A 12 -11.68 -8.57 -18.18
N GLU A 13 -11.14 -7.54 -17.51
CA GLU A 13 -10.72 -6.24 -18.10
C GLU A 13 -11.73 -5.08 -18.13
N SER A 14 -13.02 -5.31 -17.93
CA SER A 14 -14.05 -4.26 -17.99
C SER A 14 -14.08 -3.37 -16.73
N SER A 15 -13.75 -2.07 -16.86
CA SER A 15 -13.88 -1.07 -15.79
C SER A 15 -15.28 -1.03 -15.20
N ILE A 16 -15.41 -0.81 -13.88
CA ILE A 16 -16.73 -0.72 -13.24
C ILE A 16 -17.58 0.45 -13.78
N TYR A 17 -16.94 1.43 -14.43
CA TYR A 17 -17.57 2.61 -14.99
C TYR A 17 -17.91 2.49 -16.48
N GLN A 18 -17.66 1.33 -17.11
CA GLN A 18 -17.84 1.17 -18.54
C GLN A 18 -19.31 1.23 -18.99
N SER A 19 -20.23 0.74 -18.15
CA SER A 19 -21.66 0.71 -18.48
C SER A 19 -22.51 0.75 -17.21
N GLN A 20 -23.78 1.12 -17.36
CA GLN A 20 -24.75 1.10 -16.26
C GLN A 20 -24.81 -0.28 -15.59
N ASN A 21 -24.90 -1.36 -16.37
CA ASN A 21 -24.95 -2.73 -15.84
C ASN A 21 -23.70 -3.08 -15.02
N SER A 22 -22.51 -2.68 -15.49
CA SER A 22 -21.24 -2.92 -14.80
C SER A 22 -21.19 -2.17 -13.46
N PHE A 23 -21.64 -0.93 -13.47
CA PHE A 23 -21.67 -0.07 -12.30
C PHE A 23 -22.67 -0.58 -11.25
N GLU A 24 -23.90 -0.93 -11.67
CA GLU A 24 -24.93 -1.49 -10.78
C GLU A 24 -24.51 -2.84 -10.17
N PHE A 25 -23.79 -3.67 -10.93
CA PHE A 25 -23.21 -4.90 -10.40
C PHE A 25 -22.09 -4.61 -9.38
N ALA A 26 -21.19 -3.68 -9.69
CA ALA A 26 -20.15 -3.25 -8.76
C ALA A 26 -20.73 -2.65 -7.47
N GLN A 27 -21.81 -1.87 -7.55
CA GLN A 27 -22.51 -1.34 -6.38
C GLN A 27 -23.07 -2.46 -5.47
N ARG A 28 -23.63 -3.52 -6.05
CA ARG A 28 -24.11 -4.68 -5.28
C ARG A 28 -22.96 -5.41 -4.58
N GLN A 29 -21.84 -5.60 -5.27
CA GLN A 29 -20.63 -6.18 -4.66
C GLN A 29 -20.09 -5.28 -3.54
N ALA A 30 -19.95 -3.98 -3.79
CA ALA A 30 -19.45 -3.01 -2.82
C ALA A 30 -20.33 -2.95 -1.57
N LYS A 31 -21.66 -3.06 -1.72
CA LYS A 31 -22.60 -3.11 -0.58
C LYS A 31 -22.33 -4.32 0.31
N SER A 32 -22.14 -5.50 -0.27
CA SER A 32 -21.78 -6.70 0.49
C SER A 32 -20.44 -6.54 1.21
N LEU A 33 -19.45 -5.91 0.56
CA LEU A 33 -18.13 -5.70 1.14
C LEU A 33 -18.17 -4.71 2.32
N CYS A 34 -18.90 -3.60 2.20
CA CYS A 34 -18.95 -2.58 3.25
C CYS A 34 -19.70 -3.05 4.52
N GLU A 35 -20.52 -4.08 4.42
CA GLU A 35 -21.19 -4.71 5.58
C GLU A 35 -20.28 -5.75 6.30
N SER A 36 -19.13 -6.09 5.71
CA SER A 36 -18.21 -7.08 6.26
C SER A 36 -17.30 -6.51 7.36
N ASN A 37 -17.17 -7.23 8.47
CA ASN A 37 -16.17 -6.91 9.49
C ASN A 37 -14.74 -7.27 9.08
N LEU A 38 -14.57 -7.98 7.95
CA LEU A 38 -13.25 -8.34 7.45
C LEU A 38 -12.57 -7.16 6.71
N VAL A 39 -13.31 -6.20 6.16
CA VAL A 39 -12.68 -5.04 5.49
C VAL A 39 -12.23 -4.00 6.52
N PRO A 40 -11.23 -3.14 6.25
CA PRO A 40 -10.82 -2.08 7.18
C PRO A 40 -11.91 -1.04 7.43
N THR A 41 -11.77 -0.26 8.51
CA THR A 41 -12.79 0.68 9.00
C THR A 41 -13.26 1.69 7.95
N ASP A 42 -12.35 2.21 7.12
CA ASP A 42 -12.68 3.20 6.09
C ASP A 42 -13.54 2.64 4.95
N TYR A 43 -13.65 1.32 4.84
CA TYR A 43 -14.48 0.63 3.86
C TYR A 43 -15.83 0.20 4.43
N ARG A 44 -16.08 0.38 5.74
CA ARG A 44 -17.28 -0.15 6.40
C ARG A 44 -18.48 0.79 6.35
N GLY A 45 -19.66 0.18 6.32
CA GLY A 45 -20.96 0.83 6.36
C GLY A 45 -21.26 1.71 5.14
N GLN A 46 -22.40 2.40 5.19
CA GLN A 46 -22.88 3.23 4.08
C GLN A 46 -21.87 4.31 3.64
N LYS A 47 -21.07 4.83 4.57
CA LYS A 47 -20.03 5.83 4.27
C LYS A 47 -18.83 5.24 3.54
N GLY A 48 -18.54 3.95 3.73
CA GLY A 48 -17.45 3.23 3.08
C GLY A 48 -17.79 2.67 1.70
N LEU A 49 -19.07 2.68 1.31
CA LEU A 49 -19.52 2.19 -0.01
C LEU A 49 -18.74 2.80 -1.19
N PRO A 50 -18.49 4.13 -1.26
CA PRO A 50 -17.67 4.71 -2.32
C PRO A 50 -16.22 4.19 -2.32
N ASN A 51 -15.63 3.98 -1.13
CA ASN A 51 -14.28 3.43 -1.00
C ASN A 51 -14.23 1.98 -1.50
N CYS A 52 -15.25 1.16 -1.21
CA CYS A 52 -15.36 -0.19 -1.76
C CYS A 52 -15.49 -0.19 -3.29
N LEU A 53 -16.22 0.76 -3.88
CA LEU A 53 -16.30 0.89 -5.34
C LEU A 53 -14.93 1.22 -5.95
N VAL A 54 -14.19 2.16 -5.37
CA VAL A 54 -12.83 2.47 -5.82
C VAL A 54 -11.91 1.25 -5.69
N ALA A 55 -12.00 0.52 -4.58
CA ALA A 55 -11.22 -0.70 -4.38
C ALA A 55 -11.58 -1.81 -5.40
N LEU A 56 -12.85 -1.93 -5.81
CA LEU A 56 -13.26 -2.84 -6.88
C LEU A 56 -12.70 -2.44 -8.24
N GLU A 57 -12.66 -1.14 -8.56
CA GLU A 57 -12.02 -0.67 -9.79
C GLU A 57 -10.51 -0.95 -9.77
N MET A 58 -9.84 -0.67 -8.64
CA MET A 58 -8.41 -0.93 -8.49
C MET A 58 -8.11 -2.43 -8.55
N SER A 59 -8.93 -3.28 -7.94
CA SER A 59 -8.73 -4.73 -7.96
C SER A 59 -8.81 -5.28 -9.39
N LYS A 60 -9.74 -4.78 -10.21
CA LYS A 60 -9.78 -5.11 -11.64
C LYS A 60 -8.54 -4.66 -12.39
N ARG A 61 -8.09 -3.41 -12.20
CA ARG A 61 -6.90 -2.87 -12.88
C ARG A 61 -5.62 -3.62 -12.53
N MET A 62 -5.51 -4.08 -11.29
CA MET A 62 -4.33 -4.78 -10.77
C MET A 62 -4.43 -6.30 -10.94
N ASN A 63 -5.57 -6.81 -11.41
CA ASN A 63 -5.89 -8.23 -11.40
C ASN A 63 -5.69 -8.88 -10.01
N LEU A 64 -6.22 -8.21 -8.97
CA LEU A 64 -6.18 -8.66 -7.58
C LEU A 64 -7.59 -8.88 -7.04
N SER A 65 -7.70 -9.60 -5.92
CA SER A 65 -8.97 -9.70 -5.22
C SER A 65 -9.33 -8.35 -4.55
N PRO A 66 -10.62 -7.98 -4.46
CA PRO A 66 -11.04 -6.77 -3.77
C PRO A 66 -10.58 -6.73 -2.30
N LEU A 67 -10.59 -7.88 -1.62
CA LEU A 67 -10.13 -7.98 -0.24
C LEU A 67 -8.63 -7.69 -0.12
N THR A 68 -7.81 -8.22 -1.04
CA THR A 68 -6.36 -7.92 -1.08
C THR A 68 -6.12 -6.43 -1.24
N VAL A 69 -6.84 -5.76 -2.14
CA VAL A 69 -6.72 -4.30 -2.33
C VAL A 69 -7.13 -3.57 -1.06
N MET A 70 -8.31 -3.84 -0.50
CA MET A 70 -8.80 -3.13 0.68
C MET A 70 -7.90 -3.31 1.91
N GLN A 71 -7.32 -4.50 2.12
CA GLN A 71 -6.40 -4.75 3.24
C GLN A 71 -5.08 -4.00 3.12
N ASN A 72 -4.67 -3.62 1.91
CA ASN A 72 -3.36 -3.02 1.66
C ASN A 72 -3.43 -1.54 1.24
N LEU A 73 -4.61 -1.06 0.86
CA LEU A 73 -4.87 0.32 0.47
C LEU A 73 -5.40 1.10 1.68
N ASN A 74 -4.48 1.74 2.40
CA ASN A 74 -4.75 2.57 3.54
C ASN A 74 -5.21 3.96 3.10
N ILE A 75 -6.18 4.55 3.80
CA ILE A 75 -6.64 5.92 3.56
C ILE A 75 -6.11 6.80 4.69
N ILE A 76 -5.12 7.64 4.38
CA ILE A 76 -4.52 8.57 5.33
C ILE A 76 -4.94 9.98 4.96
N HIS A 77 -5.79 10.60 5.78
CA HIS A 77 -6.33 11.95 5.54
C HIS A 77 -6.93 12.14 4.13
N GLY A 78 -7.66 11.12 3.65
CA GLY A 78 -8.28 11.14 2.32
C GLY A 78 -7.33 10.80 1.16
N THR A 79 -6.05 10.55 1.44
CA THR A 79 -5.07 10.10 0.44
C THR A 79 -4.98 8.58 0.44
N PRO A 80 -5.28 7.89 -0.68
CA PRO A 80 -5.06 6.46 -0.79
C PRO A 80 -3.55 6.17 -0.83
N SER A 81 -3.13 5.14 -0.09
CA SER A 81 -1.73 4.78 0.05
C SER A 81 -1.54 3.28 0.18
N TRP A 82 -0.53 2.72 -0.46
CA TRP A 82 -0.18 1.31 -0.28
C TRP A 82 0.62 1.10 1.00
N SER A 83 0.42 -0.05 1.65
CA SER A 83 1.40 -0.51 2.62
C SER A 83 2.73 -0.84 1.92
N ALA A 84 3.88 -0.55 2.55
CA ALA A 84 5.17 -0.95 1.99
C ALA A 84 5.32 -2.48 1.86
N GLN A 85 4.66 -3.23 2.75
CA GLN A 85 4.59 -4.68 2.67
C GLN A 85 3.85 -5.15 1.41
N PHE A 86 2.82 -4.43 0.99
CA PHE A 86 2.14 -4.72 -0.27
C PHE A 86 3.06 -4.52 -1.47
N ILE A 87 3.83 -3.42 -1.51
CA ILE A 87 4.83 -3.22 -2.57
C ILE A 87 5.83 -4.39 -2.61
N SER A 88 6.34 -4.80 -1.45
CA SER A 88 7.26 -5.94 -1.36
C SER A 88 6.62 -7.23 -1.89
N SER A 89 5.33 -7.47 -1.56
CA SER A 89 4.56 -8.60 -2.06
C SER A 89 4.38 -8.55 -3.57
N GLN A 90 4.12 -7.36 -4.14
CA GLN A 90 4.03 -7.19 -5.59
C GLN A 90 5.37 -7.46 -6.28
N ILE A 91 6.49 -7.03 -5.69
CA ILE A 91 7.84 -7.33 -6.22
C ILE A 91 8.09 -8.84 -6.23
N LEU A 92 7.77 -9.52 -5.14
CA LEU A 92 7.94 -10.98 -5.01
C LEU A 92 7.01 -11.76 -5.94
N GLY A 93 5.76 -11.32 -6.09
CA GLY A 93 4.71 -12.02 -6.82
C GLY A 93 4.65 -11.71 -8.32
N CYS A 94 5.32 -10.66 -8.80
CA CYS A 94 5.21 -10.23 -10.21
C CYS A 94 5.86 -11.17 -11.23
N GLY A 95 6.62 -12.18 -10.79
CA GLY A 95 7.33 -13.11 -11.67
C GLY A 95 8.51 -12.51 -12.44
N ARG A 96 8.81 -11.21 -12.28
CA ARG A 96 9.96 -10.54 -12.93
C ARG A 96 11.28 -10.79 -12.20
N PHE A 97 11.21 -11.17 -10.92
CA PHE A 97 12.36 -11.30 -10.03
C PHE A 97 12.35 -12.61 -9.25
N THR A 98 13.54 -13.06 -8.90
CA THR A 98 13.83 -14.15 -7.94
C THR A 98 14.87 -13.65 -6.95
N ASN A 99 14.97 -14.29 -5.78
CA ASN A 99 15.94 -13.93 -4.74
C ASN A 99 15.89 -12.42 -4.39
N PHE A 100 14.69 -11.86 -4.26
CA PHE A 100 14.51 -10.49 -3.76
C PHE A 100 14.83 -10.47 -2.27
N ASP A 101 15.77 -9.63 -1.87
CA ASP A 101 16.23 -9.49 -0.49
C ASP A 101 16.78 -8.08 -0.23
N TYR A 102 17.15 -7.82 1.01
CA TYR A 102 17.73 -6.56 1.48
C TYR A 102 19.20 -6.74 1.87
N ILE A 103 20.05 -5.90 1.30
CA ILE A 103 21.42 -5.71 1.77
C ILE A 103 21.36 -4.62 2.83
N VAL A 104 21.69 -4.98 4.08
CA VAL A 104 21.79 -4.04 5.20
C VAL A 104 23.26 -3.83 5.53
N SER A 105 23.67 -2.57 5.69
CA SER A 105 25.04 -2.21 6.06
C SER A 105 25.07 -1.03 7.02
N GLY A 106 26.15 -0.91 7.79
CA GLY A 106 26.26 0.11 8.84
C GLY A 106 25.33 -0.11 10.03
N GLN A 107 25.28 0.86 10.94
CA GLN A 107 24.44 0.84 12.12
C GLN A 107 24.19 2.26 12.63
N GLY A 108 23.07 2.47 13.33
CA GLY A 108 22.69 3.80 13.82
C GLY A 108 22.69 4.84 12.70
N GLU A 109 23.55 5.85 12.83
CA GLU A 109 23.68 6.95 11.86
C GLU A 109 24.24 6.55 10.49
N THR A 110 25.01 5.47 10.43
CA THR A 110 25.57 4.95 9.17
C THR A 110 24.71 3.85 8.56
N LEU A 111 23.57 3.53 9.18
CA LEU A 111 22.68 2.48 8.68
C LEU A 111 22.16 2.81 7.27
N GLU A 112 22.29 1.83 6.40
CA GLU A 112 21.87 1.88 5.00
C GLU A 112 21.26 0.53 4.58
N VAL A 113 20.19 0.61 3.80
CA VAL A 113 19.47 -0.54 3.26
C VAL A 113 19.31 -0.40 1.76
N GLN A 114 19.57 -1.48 1.02
CA GLN A 114 19.40 -1.55 -0.43
C GLN A 114 18.68 -2.83 -0.84
N CYS A 115 17.68 -2.73 -1.71
CA CYS A 115 17.07 -3.92 -2.31
C CYS A 115 17.98 -4.55 -3.38
N VAL A 116 18.02 -5.86 -3.41
CA VAL A 116 18.68 -6.66 -4.45
C VAL A 116 17.73 -7.73 -4.95
N ALA A 117 17.77 -8.02 -6.25
CA ALA A 117 17.02 -9.14 -6.82
C ALA A 117 17.73 -9.70 -8.05
N LYS A 118 17.42 -10.93 -8.42
CA LYS A 118 17.81 -11.51 -9.70
C LYS A 118 16.65 -11.40 -10.69
N ARG A 119 16.83 -10.64 -11.77
CA ARG A 119 15.82 -10.51 -12.83
C ARG A 119 15.72 -11.82 -13.60
N VAL A 120 14.49 -12.29 -13.82
CA VAL A 120 14.22 -13.58 -14.46
C VAL A 120 14.60 -13.57 -15.94
N GLU A 121 14.28 -12.49 -16.65
CA GLU A 121 14.48 -12.35 -18.09
C GLU A 121 15.94 -12.58 -18.54
N ASP A 122 16.91 -11.94 -17.88
CA ASP A 122 18.31 -11.97 -18.29
C ASP A 122 19.26 -12.46 -17.19
N GLN A 123 18.71 -13.00 -16.10
CA GLN A 123 19.44 -13.56 -14.97
C GLN A 123 20.39 -12.58 -14.26
N LYS A 124 20.28 -11.27 -14.53
CA LYS A 124 21.14 -10.25 -13.91
C LYS A 124 20.71 -9.90 -12.50
N ILE A 125 21.70 -9.62 -11.66
CA ILE A 125 21.47 -9.01 -10.35
C ILE A 125 21.16 -7.52 -10.56
N VAL A 126 19.96 -7.11 -10.19
CA VAL A 126 19.53 -5.72 -10.15
C VAL A 126 19.55 -5.22 -8.73
N LYS A 127 19.90 -3.94 -8.55
CA LYS A 127 19.94 -3.28 -7.25
C LYS A 127 19.05 -2.04 -7.30
N GLY A 128 18.36 -1.78 -6.20
CA GLY A 128 17.63 -0.52 -5.99
C GLY A 128 18.54 0.60 -5.53
N THR A 129 17.99 1.80 -5.40
CA THR A 129 18.68 2.92 -4.76
C THR A 129 18.95 2.60 -3.28
N PRO A 130 20.19 2.74 -2.79
CA PRO A 130 20.46 2.58 -1.36
C PRO A 130 19.81 3.71 -0.57
N VAL A 131 19.19 3.37 0.57
CA VAL A 131 18.51 4.30 1.45
C VAL A 131 19.19 4.30 2.81
N SER A 132 19.72 5.45 3.24
CA SER A 132 20.47 5.58 4.48
C SER A 132 19.76 6.48 5.51
N MET A 133 20.13 6.35 6.78
CA MET A 133 19.72 7.29 7.82
C MET A 133 20.15 8.73 7.50
N ARG A 134 21.32 8.91 6.87
CA ARG A 134 21.76 10.22 6.37
C ARG A 134 20.76 10.79 5.35
N MET A 135 20.33 9.98 4.38
CA MET A 135 19.29 10.40 3.42
C MET A 135 17.98 10.73 4.15
N ALA A 136 17.54 9.87 5.07
CA ALA A 136 16.32 10.09 5.83
C ALA A 136 16.32 11.41 6.61
N LYS A 137 17.47 11.84 7.13
CA LYS A 137 17.62 13.14 7.79
C LYS A 137 17.53 14.31 6.81
N LEU A 138 18.23 14.21 5.68
CA LEU A 138 18.25 15.25 4.65
C LEU A 138 16.87 15.47 4.02
N GLU A 139 16.14 14.38 3.79
CA GLU A 139 14.77 14.38 3.26
C GLU A 139 13.69 14.64 4.34
N GLY A 140 14.09 14.76 5.61
CA GLY A 140 13.18 15.05 6.71
C GLY A 140 12.28 13.89 7.18
N TRP A 141 12.48 12.67 6.68
CA TRP A 141 11.69 11.49 7.08
C TRP A 141 11.86 11.14 8.56
N THR A 142 12.98 11.52 9.17
CA THR A 142 13.22 11.32 10.61
C THR A 142 12.31 12.16 11.51
N ARG A 143 11.43 13.00 10.95
CA ARG A 143 10.31 13.59 11.71
C ARG A 143 9.35 12.51 12.21
N ASN A 144 9.14 11.46 11.44
CA ASN A 144 8.37 10.30 11.87
C ASN A 144 9.15 9.51 12.94
N SER A 145 8.59 9.42 14.16
CA SER A 145 9.21 8.77 15.33
C SER A 145 9.58 7.30 15.13
N LYS A 146 9.03 6.66 14.10
CA LYS A 146 9.37 5.29 13.70
C LYS A 146 10.79 5.16 13.15
N TYR A 147 11.36 6.23 12.59
CA TYR A 147 12.77 6.23 12.16
C TYR A 147 13.75 6.18 13.33
N GLN A 148 13.35 6.59 14.55
CA GLN A 148 14.17 6.46 15.75
C GLN A 148 13.98 5.10 16.42
N SER A 149 12.72 4.64 16.51
CA SER A 149 12.39 3.39 17.21
C SER A 149 12.66 2.13 16.38
N MET A 150 12.49 2.19 15.06
CA MET A 150 12.67 1.05 14.13
C MET A 150 13.31 1.50 12.81
N PRO A 151 14.53 2.10 12.84
CA PRO A 151 15.18 2.69 11.67
C PRO A 151 15.32 1.73 10.49
N GLU A 152 15.80 0.50 10.76
CA GLU A 152 16.04 -0.49 9.70
C GLU A 152 14.75 -0.88 8.95
N LEU A 153 13.64 -1.05 9.68
CA LEU A 153 12.34 -1.35 9.06
C LEU A 153 11.88 -0.20 8.18
N MET A 154 12.00 1.04 8.66
CA MET A 154 11.62 2.23 7.88
C MET A 154 12.48 2.39 6.62
N LEU A 155 13.78 2.10 6.71
CA LEU A 155 14.68 2.11 5.55
C LEU A 155 14.38 0.97 4.58
N ARG A 156 14.05 -0.24 5.06
CA ARG A 156 13.57 -1.34 4.20
C ARG A 156 12.32 -0.94 3.43
N ASN A 157 11.33 -0.38 4.11
CA ASN A 157 10.08 0.07 3.48
C ASN A 157 10.38 1.08 2.37
N ARG A 158 11.25 2.06 2.64
CA ARG A 158 11.64 3.06 1.63
C ARG A 158 12.40 2.45 0.46
N ALA A 159 13.35 1.56 0.72
CA ALA A 159 14.13 0.88 -0.30
C ALA A 159 13.21 0.05 -1.22
N ALA A 160 12.23 -0.66 -0.64
CA ALA A 160 11.23 -1.42 -1.39
C ALA A 160 10.34 -0.51 -2.25
N THR A 161 9.91 0.65 -1.72
CA THR A 161 9.14 1.64 -2.49
C THR A 161 9.93 2.17 -3.69
N PHE A 162 11.20 2.54 -3.49
CA PHE A 162 12.06 3.02 -4.57
C PHE A 162 12.30 1.94 -5.63
N PHE A 163 12.60 0.72 -5.20
CA PHE A 163 12.75 -0.42 -6.10
C PHE A 163 11.46 -0.69 -6.87
N GLY A 164 10.31 -0.74 -6.18
CA GLY A 164 9.01 -0.99 -6.78
C GLY A 164 8.67 0.03 -7.86
N ARG A 165 8.88 1.32 -7.60
CA ARG A 165 8.68 2.37 -8.60
C ARG A 165 9.60 2.27 -9.81
N GLN A 166 10.84 1.85 -9.60
CA GLN A 166 11.80 1.72 -10.68
C GLN A 166 11.50 0.53 -11.59
N TYR A 167 11.04 -0.59 -11.01
CA TYR A 167 11.03 -1.88 -11.70
C TYR A 167 9.63 -2.48 -11.94
N ILE A 168 8.63 -2.08 -11.17
CA ILE A 168 7.21 -2.50 -11.33
C ILE A 168 6.22 -1.31 -11.22
N PRO A 169 6.49 -0.13 -11.82
CA PRO A 169 5.61 1.03 -11.67
C PRO A 169 4.17 0.76 -12.14
N ASP A 170 4.03 -0.09 -13.15
CA ASP A 170 2.75 -0.54 -13.71
C ASP A 170 1.89 -1.31 -12.70
N LEU A 171 2.52 -2.02 -11.76
CA LEU A 171 1.80 -2.77 -10.71
C LEU A 171 1.44 -1.92 -9.49
N LEU A 172 1.99 -0.71 -9.39
CA LEU A 172 1.76 0.20 -8.25
C LEU A 172 0.75 1.31 -8.56
N LEU A 173 0.45 1.54 -9.85
CA LEU A 173 -0.52 2.53 -10.33
C LEU A 173 -0.22 3.97 -9.85
N GLY A 174 1.06 4.28 -9.58
CA GLY A 174 1.49 5.61 -9.13
C GLY A 174 1.06 5.99 -7.70
N VAL A 175 0.47 5.09 -6.94
CA VAL A 175 0.02 5.34 -5.56
C VAL A 175 1.23 5.34 -4.61
N GLN A 176 1.27 6.32 -3.71
CA GLN A 176 2.33 6.47 -2.70
C GLN A 176 2.21 5.42 -1.60
N THR A 177 3.28 5.15 -0.86
CA THR A 177 3.15 4.36 0.36
C THR A 177 2.62 5.19 1.53
N SER A 178 2.07 4.50 2.52
CA SER A 178 1.58 5.13 3.74
C SER A 178 2.65 5.95 4.44
N GLU A 179 3.90 5.47 4.47
CA GLU A 179 5.02 6.20 5.05
C GLU A 179 5.28 7.53 4.32
N GLU A 180 5.25 7.53 2.99
CA GLU A 180 5.46 8.74 2.20
C GLU A 180 4.36 9.77 2.42
N VAL A 181 3.11 9.30 2.50
CA VAL A 181 1.99 10.18 2.82
C VAL A 181 2.16 10.79 4.21
N VAL A 182 2.66 10.02 5.18
CA VAL A 182 2.92 10.52 6.54
C VAL A 182 4.06 11.53 6.57
N ASP A 183 5.15 11.33 5.81
CA ASP A 183 6.32 12.21 5.86
C ASP A 183 6.09 13.60 5.26
N ILE A 184 5.18 13.72 4.29
CA ILE A 184 4.86 14.98 3.61
C ILE A 184 4.00 15.90 4.51
N GLN A 185 3.31 15.33 5.50
CA GLN A 185 2.40 16.09 6.34
C GLN A 185 3.13 16.81 7.49
N PRO A 186 2.70 18.03 7.84
CA PRO A 186 3.14 18.66 9.09
C PRO A 186 2.67 17.81 10.27
N LEU A 187 3.59 17.40 11.15
CA LEU A 187 3.25 16.71 12.39
C LEU A 187 2.35 17.61 13.24
N ASN A 188 1.07 17.23 13.40
CA ASN A 188 0.24 17.78 14.46
C ASN A 188 0.71 17.19 15.79
N VAL A 189 1.63 17.90 16.44
CA VAL A 189 2.02 17.62 17.82
C VAL A 189 0.92 18.16 18.73
N THR A 190 -0.20 17.44 18.84
CA THR A 190 -1.13 17.69 19.94
C THR A 190 -0.50 17.07 21.18
N PRO A 191 -0.13 17.85 22.22
CA PRO A 191 0.39 17.26 23.45
C PRO A 191 -0.69 16.38 24.06
N GLU A 192 -0.32 15.16 24.48
CA GLU A 192 -1.16 14.37 25.37
C GLU A 192 -1.36 15.20 26.64
N THR A 193 -2.59 15.65 26.89
CA THR A 193 -2.95 16.21 28.19
C THR A 193 -2.82 15.09 29.21
N ASP A 194 -1.79 15.18 30.05
CA ASP A 194 -1.65 14.38 31.25
C ASP A 194 -2.99 14.35 31.97
N LYS A 195 -3.57 13.15 32.09
CA LYS A 195 -4.69 12.93 33.00
C LYS A 195 -4.12 13.01 34.41
N GLU A 196 -4.06 14.23 34.96
CA GLU A 196 -3.86 14.43 36.38
C GLU A 196 -4.92 13.62 37.13
N SER A 197 -4.42 12.64 37.89
CA SER A 197 -5.16 11.89 38.89
C SER A 197 -5.74 12.86 39.91
N LEU A 198 -7.02 13.20 39.76
CA LEU A 198 -7.82 13.68 40.88
C LEU A 198 -7.98 12.54 41.87
N ASN A 199 -7.03 12.47 42.81
CA ASN A 199 -7.19 11.73 44.05
C ASN A 199 -8.31 12.41 44.84
N ASP A 200 -9.50 11.82 44.75
CA ASP A 200 -10.60 12.03 45.68
C ASP A 200 -10.13 11.67 47.10
N HIS A 201 -9.77 12.68 47.89
CA HIS A 201 -9.72 12.57 49.34
C HIS A 201 -10.97 13.25 49.90
N GLY A 202 -12.07 12.50 49.93
CA GLY A 202 -13.20 12.79 50.79
C GLY A 202 -12.82 12.56 52.26
N MET A 203 -12.64 13.65 52.99
CA MET A 203 -13.09 13.83 54.39
C MET A 203 -13.50 15.28 54.58
#